data_AF-A0A946ITU1-F1
#
_entry.id   AF-A0A946ITU1-F1
#
_cell.length_a   1.000
_cell.length_b   1.000
_cell.length_c   1.000
_cell.angle_alpha   90.00
_cell.angle_beta   90.00
_cell.angle_gamma   90.00
#
_symmetry.space_group_name_H-M   'P 1'
#
loop_
_entity.id
_entity.type
_entity.pdbx_description
1 polymer ?
#
loop_
_entity_poly.entity_id
_entity_poly.type
_entity_poly.pdbx_seq_one_letter_code
_entity_poly.pdbx_strand_id
1 'polypeptide(L)'
;MKSVFAILIFILIGFPSSALADSGYDYQLYKNHEDYGIVVFPKSRIFKDLDSYLVSIPFESADSGKAVMRHGSKNENATYMMPLDIQKKHSIEKFIVIQIINDRSMLVGVYDPEWGLTLPSTIFELETVKKNIPKTLNVFRGNNRQKQTRFRQEIFPANLIFYPNRNIIIADK
;
A
#
# COMPACT_ATOMS: atom_id res chain seq x y z
N MET A 1 20.72 -55.97 40.23
CA MET A 1 20.53 -56.11 38.77
C MET A 1 19.82 -54.87 38.27
N LYS A 2 20.23 -54.41 37.09
CA LYS A 2 19.90 -53.12 36.46
C LYS A 2 18.40 -53.05 36.15
N SER A 3 17.77 -51.91 36.42
CA SER A 3 16.67 -51.44 35.57
C SER A 3 16.61 -49.91 35.66
N VAL A 4 17.10 -49.28 34.59
CA VAL A 4 17.05 -47.84 34.37
C VAL A 4 15.73 -47.58 33.66
N PHE A 5 14.77 -46.98 34.36
CA PHE A 5 13.57 -46.46 33.71
C PHE A 5 13.82 -44.97 33.38
N ALA A 6 14.14 -44.72 32.12
CA ALA A 6 14.19 -43.38 31.55
C ALA A 6 12.76 -42.89 31.35
N ILE A 7 12.39 -41.78 32.01
CA ILE A 7 11.13 -41.08 31.74
C ILE A 7 11.46 -39.86 30.88
N LEU A 8 11.00 -39.95 29.62
CA LEU A 8 11.12 -38.92 28.60
C LEU A 8 10.36 -37.65 29.03
N ILE A 9 11.05 -36.53 28.88
CA ILE A 9 10.56 -35.17 29.04
C ILE A 9 9.60 -34.83 27.89
N PHE A 10 8.31 -34.68 28.17
CA PHE A 10 7.37 -34.01 27.25
C PHE A 10 7.32 -32.52 27.61
N ILE A 11 8.27 -31.74 27.08
CA ILE A 11 8.06 -30.30 26.91
C ILE A 11 7.11 -30.15 25.73
N LEU A 12 5.80 -30.15 26.04
CA LEU A 12 4.78 -29.71 25.10
C LEU A 12 4.97 -28.21 24.92
N ILE A 13 5.71 -27.91 23.86
CA ILE A 13 5.87 -26.62 23.22
C ILE A 13 4.47 -26.05 22.93
N GLY A 14 3.95 -25.27 23.87
CA GLY A 14 2.84 -24.37 23.65
C GLY A 14 3.36 -23.05 23.12
N PHE A 15 4.02 -23.05 21.95
CA PHE A 15 4.08 -21.81 21.19
C PHE A 15 2.64 -21.52 20.76
N PRO A 16 2.08 -20.33 21.06
CA PRO A 16 0.87 -19.93 20.37
C PRO A 16 1.25 -19.95 18.89
N SER A 17 0.63 -20.86 18.14
CA SER A 17 0.63 -20.80 16.69
C SER A 17 0.09 -19.42 16.34
N SER A 18 1.00 -18.48 16.11
CA SER A 18 0.71 -17.29 15.34
C SER A 18 0.13 -17.85 14.06
N ALA A 19 -1.18 -17.79 13.93
CA ALA A 19 -1.86 -18.04 12.67
C ALA A 19 -1.35 -16.94 11.73
N LEU A 20 -0.18 -17.19 11.14
CA LEU A 20 0.34 -16.45 10.00
C LEU A 20 -0.68 -16.72 8.92
N ALA A 21 -1.59 -15.77 8.73
CA ALA A 21 -2.39 -15.66 7.53
C ALA A 21 -1.40 -15.44 6.37
N ASP A 22 -0.81 -16.55 5.90
CA ASP A 22 0.14 -16.66 4.80
C ASP A 22 -0.62 -16.38 3.51
N SER A 23 -0.82 -15.09 3.28
CA SER A 23 -1.68 -14.59 2.23
C SER A 23 -0.89 -14.36 0.91
N GLY A 24 0.30 -14.97 0.82
CA GLY A 24 0.91 -15.49 -0.42
C GLY A 24 1.65 -14.51 -1.33
N TYR A 25 1.29 -13.23 -1.35
CA TYR A 25 1.88 -12.28 -2.29
C TYR A 25 3.15 -11.60 -1.79
N ASP A 26 4.16 -11.51 -2.65
CA ASP A 26 5.30 -10.63 -2.42
C ASP A 26 4.95 -9.19 -2.80
N TYR A 27 5.43 -8.21 -2.04
CA TYR A 27 5.34 -6.79 -2.38
C TYR A 27 6.70 -6.23 -2.77
N GLN A 28 6.69 -5.13 -3.51
CA GLN A 28 7.83 -4.22 -3.67
C GLN A 28 7.46 -2.87 -3.07
N LEU A 29 8.32 -2.34 -2.20
CA LEU A 29 8.22 -0.98 -1.69
C LEU A 29 9.18 -0.08 -2.47
N TYR A 30 8.64 1.04 -2.95
CA TYR A 30 9.41 2.16 -3.45
C TYR A 30 9.25 3.35 -2.51
N LYS A 31 10.30 4.15 -2.33
CA LYS A 31 10.33 5.30 -1.43
C LYS A 31 10.97 6.50 -2.10
N ASN A 32 10.47 7.70 -1.83
CA ASN A 32 11.09 8.95 -2.27
C ASN A 32 11.83 9.68 -1.14
N HIS A 33 12.52 10.77 -1.48
CA HIS A 33 13.25 11.63 -0.53
C HIS A 33 12.37 12.39 0.49
N GLU A 34 11.05 12.33 0.35
CA GLU A 34 10.08 12.93 1.29
C GLU A 34 9.49 11.88 2.23
N ASP A 35 10.03 10.66 2.23
CA ASP A 35 9.55 9.51 3.00
C ASP A 35 8.12 9.04 2.64
N TYR A 36 7.63 9.39 1.46
CA TYR A 36 6.40 8.80 0.90
C TYR A 36 6.69 7.45 0.25
N GLY A 37 5.75 6.52 0.43
CA GLY A 37 5.86 5.17 -0.13
C GLY A 37 4.95 4.93 -1.34
N ILE A 38 5.37 4.02 -2.21
CA ILE A 38 4.51 3.30 -3.16
C ILE A 38 4.72 1.81 -2.92
N VAL A 39 3.67 1.12 -2.51
CA VAL A 39 3.67 -0.33 -2.29
C VAL A 39 2.97 -0.99 -3.46
N VAL A 40 3.68 -1.86 -4.18
CA VAL A 40 3.14 -2.58 -5.33
C VAL A 40 3.08 -4.06 -5.04
N PHE A 41 1.94 -4.69 -5.32
CA PHE A 41 1.77 -6.14 -5.20
C PHE A 41 0.78 -6.68 -6.26
N PRO A 42 0.88 -7.97 -6.63
CA PRO A 42 2.00 -8.85 -6.35
C PRO A 42 3.25 -8.43 -7.14
N LYS A 43 4.42 -8.49 -6.50
CA LYS A 43 5.72 -8.12 -7.07
C LYS A 43 6.02 -8.84 -8.39
N SER A 44 5.59 -10.11 -8.50
CA SER A 44 5.76 -10.92 -9.70
C SER A 44 5.00 -10.41 -10.94
N ARG A 45 4.04 -9.49 -10.77
CA ARG A 45 3.27 -8.89 -11.87
C ARG A 45 3.70 -7.46 -12.21
N ILE A 46 4.75 -6.94 -11.58
CA ILE A 46 5.28 -5.63 -11.93
C ILE A 46 5.82 -5.72 -13.36
N PHE A 47 5.11 -5.07 -14.28
CA PHE A 47 5.45 -5.05 -15.69
C PHE A 47 6.34 -3.84 -15.99
N LYS A 48 7.13 -3.95 -17.07
CA LYS A 48 8.21 -3.03 -17.40
C LYS A 48 7.78 -1.56 -17.43
N ASP A 49 6.62 -1.25 -17.96
CA ASP A 49 6.18 0.14 -18.13
C ASP A 49 5.81 0.80 -16.79
N LEU A 50 5.22 0.04 -15.86
CA LEU A 50 4.98 0.53 -14.50
C LEU A 50 6.30 0.72 -13.76
N ASP A 51 7.21 -0.27 -13.81
CA ASP A 51 8.51 -0.19 -13.14
C ASP A 51 9.35 0.99 -13.69
N SER A 52 9.44 1.12 -15.01
CA SER A 52 10.14 2.21 -15.68
C SER A 52 9.57 3.57 -15.29
N TYR A 53 8.23 3.66 -15.17
CA TYR A 53 7.60 4.89 -14.70
C TYR A 53 7.95 5.20 -13.25
N LEU A 54 7.85 4.22 -12.34
CA LEU A 54 8.17 4.41 -10.92
C LEU A 54 9.63 4.81 -10.71
N VAL A 55 10.56 4.29 -11.52
CA VAL A 55 11.98 4.69 -11.50
C VAL A 55 12.19 6.07 -12.16
N SER A 56 11.34 6.46 -13.12
CA SER A 56 11.43 7.77 -13.79
C SER A 56 10.97 8.94 -12.91
N ILE A 57 10.11 8.67 -11.93
CA ILE A 57 9.82 9.57 -10.82
C ILE A 57 10.84 9.31 -9.70
N PRO A 58 11.14 10.25 -8.79
CA PRO A 58 12.22 10.11 -7.80
C PRO A 58 11.86 9.13 -6.66
N PHE A 59 11.51 7.90 -7.02
CA PHE A 59 11.19 6.78 -6.16
C PHE A 59 12.19 5.66 -6.40
N GLU A 60 12.84 5.21 -5.33
CA GLU A 60 13.82 4.14 -5.36
C GLU A 60 13.27 2.90 -4.68
N SER A 61 13.70 1.72 -5.12
CA SER A 61 13.35 0.46 -4.44
C SER A 61 13.95 0.44 -3.03
N ALA A 62 13.11 0.32 -2.00
CA ALA A 62 13.53 0.42 -0.60
C ALA A 62 13.46 -0.91 0.16
N ASP A 63 12.46 -1.75 -0.11
CA ASP A 63 12.31 -3.06 0.55
C ASP A 63 11.40 -3.99 -0.26
N SER A 64 11.44 -5.29 0.06
CA SER A 64 10.48 -6.27 -0.48
C SER A 64 10.34 -7.46 0.45
N GLY A 65 9.18 -8.10 0.43
CA GLY A 65 8.91 -9.27 1.25
C GLY A 65 7.48 -9.74 1.10
N LYS A 66 6.98 -10.52 2.07
CA LYS A 66 5.59 -10.97 2.08
C LYS A 66 4.66 -9.83 2.48
N ALA A 67 3.64 -9.60 1.65
CA ALA A 67 2.59 -8.66 1.96
C ALA A 67 1.71 -9.23 3.09
N VAL A 68 1.17 -8.35 3.91
CA VAL A 68 0.24 -8.71 4.98
C VAL A 68 -1.08 -7.99 4.72
N MET A 69 -2.19 -8.70 4.92
CA MET A 69 -3.49 -8.07 4.92
C MET A 69 -3.61 -7.16 6.14
N ARG A 70 -3.89 -5.88 5.90
CA ARG A 70 -4.02 -4.86 6.94
C ARG A 70 -5.26 -4.03 6.69
N HIS A 71 -5.90 -3.65 7.80
CA HIS A 71 -7.00 -2.71 7.80
C HIS A 71 -6.46 -1.28 7.89
N GLY A 72 -7.18 -0.33 7.28
CA GLY A 72 -6.96 1.09 7.53
C GLY A 72 -7.20 1.45 9.00
N SER A 73 -6.71 2.60 9.45
CA SER A 73 -6.87 3.07 10.84
C SER A 73 -8.32 3.20 11.30
N LYS A 74 -9.27 3.34 10.37
CA LYS A 74 -10.73 3.38 10.64
C LYS A 74 -11.42 2.02 10.55
N ASN A 75 -10.69 0.94 10.24
CA ASN A 75 -11.20 -0.40 9.96
C ASN A 75 -12.26 -0.49 8.84
N GLU A 76 -12.42 0.56 8.04
CA GLU A 76 -13.41 0.61 6.95
C GLU A 76 -12.98 -0.17 5.70
N ASN A 77 -11.67 -0.25 5.43
CA ASN A 77 -11.10 -0.96 4.27
C ASN A 77 -9.95 -1.87 4.71
N ALA A 78 -9.73 -2.95 3.95
CA ALA A 78 -8.58 -3.83 4.10
C ALA A 78 -7.93 -4.12 2.74
N THR A 79 -6.61 -4.21 2.71
CA THR A 79 -5.86 -4.66 1.54
C THR A 79 -4.51 -5.25 1.95
N TYR A 80 -3.82 -5.85 1.00
CA TYR A 80 -2.45 -6.31 1.17
C TYR A 80 -1.49 -5.12 1.08
N MET A 81 -0.51 -5.06 1.97
CA MET A 81 0.52 -4.03 1.95
C MET A 81 1.78 -4.52 2.67
N MET A 82 2.81 -3.66 2.74
CA MET A 82 4.00 -3.96 3.53
C MET A 82 3.68 -4.16 5.02
N PRO A 83 4.40 -5.03 5.73
CA PRO A 83 4.33 -5.16 7.19
C PRO A 83 4.55 -3.83 7.93
N LEU A 84 3.93 -3.69 9.10
CA LEU A 84 3.98 -2.45 9.89
C LEU A 84 5.39 -2.13 10.42
N ASP A 85 6.18 -3.16 10.74
CA ASP A 85 7.58 -3.04 11.11
C ASP A 85 8.44 -2.51 9.96
N ILE A 86 8.19 -2.96 8.72
CA ILE A 86 8.87 -2.40 7.53
C ILE A 86 8.45 -0.95 7.29
N GLN A 87 7.16 -0.63 7.45
CA GLN A 87 6.68 0.74 7.37
C GLN A 87 7.43 1.65 8.36
N LYS A 88 7.58 1.21 9.62
CA LYS A 88 8.32 1.94 10.67
C LYS A 88 9.81 2.02 10.38
N LYS A 89 10.44 0.93 9.93
CA LYS A 89 11.86 0.84 9.55
C LYS A 89 12.24 1.92 8.53
N HIS A 90 11.34 2.22 7.59
CA HIS A 90 11.56 3.19 6.53
C HIS A 90 10.96 4.58 6.81
N SER A 91 10.38 4.81 7.99
CA SER A 91 9.71 6.06 8.37
C SER A 91 8.59 6.50 7.41
N ILE A 92 7.87 5.54 6.83
CA ILE A 92 6.83 5.84 5.83
C ILE A 92 5.49 6.05 6.52
N GLU A 93 5.03 7.30 6.54
CA GLU A 93 3.74 7.65 7.15
C GLU A 93 2.57 7.60 6.15
N LYS A 94 2.82 8.07 4.92
CA LYS A 94 1.82 8.15 3.84
C LYS A 94 2.30 7.37 2.64
N PHE A 95 1.43 6.57 2.05
CA PHE A 95 1.81 5.75 0.91
C PHE A 95 0.65 5.44 -0.02
N ILE A 96 0.99 5.19 -1.28
CA ILE A 96 0.06 4.70 -2.31
C ILE A 96 0.20 3.18 -2.36
N VAL A 97 -0.92 2.48 -2.49
CA VAL A 97 -0.97 1.04 -2.69
C VAL A 97 -1.41 0.77 -4.12
N ILE A 98 -0.65 -0.03 -4.87
CA ILE A 98 -0.99 -0.44 -6.23
C ILE A 98 -1.12 -1.96 -6.25
N GLN A 99 -2.34 -2.43 -6.46
CA GLN A 99 -2.63 -3.85 -6.66
C GLN A 99 -2.74 -4.13 -8.16
N ILE A 100 -1.85 -4.95 -8.69
CA ILE A 100 -1.86 -5.35 -10.09
C ILE A 100 -2.80 -6.54 -10.29
N ILE A 101 -3.91 -6.30 -10.99
CA ILE A 101 -4.82 -7.38 -11.42
C ILE A 101 -4.20 -8.03 -12.67
N ASN A 102 -3.86 -7.22 -13.67
CA ASN A 102 -3.12 -7.59 -14.88
C ASN A 102 -2.36 -6.35 -15.41
N ASP A 103 -1.72 -6.46 -16.56
CA ASP A 103 -0.92 -5.41 -17.21
C ASP A 103 -1.72 -4.15 -17.61
N ARG A 104 -3.05 -4.24 -17.66
CA ARG A 104 -3.95 -3.13 -18.03
C ARG A 104 -4.80 -2.63 -16.87
N SER A 105 -4.88 -3.37 -15.78
CA SER A 105 -5.87 -3.14 -14.73
C SER A 105 -5.23 -3.20 -13.35
N MET A 106 -5.37 -2.11 -12.61
CA MET A 106 -4.83 -1.95 -11.26
C MET A 106 -5.90 -1.37 -10.33
N LEU A 107 -5.90 -1.81 -9.07
CA LEU A 107 -6.57 -1.07 -8.00
C LEU A 107 -5.54 -0.17 -7.34
N VAL A 108 -5.93 1.06 -7.04
CA VAL A 108 -5.06 2.03 -6.37
C VAL A 108 -5.72 2.50 -5.09
N GLY A 109 -5.04 2.24 -3.98
CA GLY A 109 -5.38 2.74 -2.67
C GLY A 109 -4.41 3.82 -2.19
N VAL A 110 -4.84 4.58 -1.20
CA VAL A 110 -4.00 5.58 -0.52
C VAL A 110 -4.14 5.38 0.97
N TYR A 111 -3.01 5.24 1.66
CA TYR A 111 -2.96 5.26 3.11
C TYR A 111 -2.46 6.64 3.57
N ASP A 112 -3.25 7.25 4.43
CA ASP A 112 -2.88 8.43 5.19
C ASP A 112 -3.27 8.20 6.67
N PRO A 113 -2.43 8.55 7.66
CA PRO A 113 -2.78 8.38 9.07
C PRO A 113 -4.10 9.06 9.48
N GLU A 114 -4.43 10.20 8.89
CA GLU A 114 -5.65 10.96 9.20
C GLU A 114 -6.89 10.37 8.53
N TRP A 115 -6.75 9.90 7.29
CA TRP A 115 -7.89 9.43 6.50
C TRP A 115 -8.12 7.93 6.64
N GLY A 116 -7.06 7.18 6.94
CA GLY A 116 -7.02 5.73 6.91
C GLY A 116 -6.66 5.19 5.53
N LEU A 117 -6.85 3.88 5.36
CA LEU A 117 -6.72 3.24 4.05
C LEU A 117 -7.94 3.55 3.21
N THR A 118 -7.71 4.16 2.05
CA THR A 118 -8.67 4.21 0.95
C THR A 118 -8.34 3.07 0.00
N LEU A 119 -9.34 2.29 -0.39
CA LEU A 119 -9.20 1.34 -1.49
C LEU A 119 -10.48 1.41 -2.33
N PRO A 120 -10.61 2.43 -3.21
CA PRO A 120 -11.77 2.52 -4.07
C PRO A 120 -11.89 1.25 -4.92
N SER A 121 -13.12 0.76 -5.12
CA SER A 121 -13.42 -0.38 -5.99
C SER A 121 -13.23 -0.08 -7.49
N THR A 122 -12.60 1.05 -7.83
CA THR A 122 -12.36 1.51 -9.19
C THR A 122 -11.09 0.87 -9.75
N ILE A 123 -11.20 0.27 -10.93
CA ILE A 123 -10.07 -0.26 -11.69
C ILE A 123 -9.50 0.87 -12.56
N PHE A 124 -8.19 1.04 -12.50
CA PHE A 124 -7.44 2.04 -13.25
C PHE A 124 -6.49 1.40 -14.25
N GLU A 125 -6.37 2.03 -15.42
CA GLU A 125 -5.29 1.77 -16.37
C GLU A 125 -4.02 2.56 -16.04
N LEU A 126 -2.88 2.13 -16.57
CA LEU A 126 -1.57 2.71 -16.28
C LEU A 126 -1.51 4.23 -16.48
N GLU A 127 -2.04 4.75 -17.58
CA GLU A 127 -1.98 6.20 -17.85
C GLU A 127 -2.77 7.01 -16.81
N THR A 128 -3.86 6.44 -16.29
CA THR A 128 -4.62 7.07 -15.20
C THR A 128 -3.83 7.01 -13.88
N VAL A 129 -3.16 5.89 -13.59
CA VAL A 129 -2.28 5.75 -12.43
C VAL A 129 -1.13 6.79 -12.49
N LYS A 130 -0.44 6.90 -13.62
CA LYS A 130 0.63 7.88 -13.86
C LYS A 130 0.16 9.32 -13.67
N LYS A 131 -1.05 9.64 -14.11
CA LYS A 131 -1.65 10.98 -13.94
C LYS A 131 -2.03 11.27 -12.49
N ASN A 132 -2.41 10.25 -11.72
CA ASN A 132 -2.91 10.43 -10.35
C ASN A 132 -1.82 10.38 -9.28
N ILE A 133 -0.71 9.65 -9.48
CA ILE A 133 0.40 9.60 -8.51
C ILE A 133 0.90 11.02 -8.14
N PRO A 134 1.27 11.90 -9.09
CA PRO A 134 1.72 13.26 -8.73
C PRO A 134 0.65 14.09 -7.99
N LYS A 135 -0.63 13.88 -8.30
CA LYS A 135 -1.73 14.57 -7.60
C LYS A 135 -1.83 14.10 -6.16
N THR A 136 -1.76 12.79 -5.92
CA THR A 136 -1.77 12.22 -4.58
C THR A 136 -0.57 12.69 -3.77
N LEU A 137 0.63 12.77 -4.38
CA LEU A 137 1.81 13.32 -3.72
C LEU A 137 1.64 14.80 -3.35
N ASN A 138 1.01 15.61 -4.21
CA ASN A 138 0.68 17.00 -3.88
C ASN A 138 -0.31 17.08 -2.71
N VAL A 139 -1.27 16.16 -2.65
CA VAL A 139 -2.21 16.05 -1.53
C VAL A 139 -1.47 15.67 -0.23
N PHE A 140 -0.53 14.72 -0.25
CA PHE A 140 0.30 14.36 0.91
C PHE A 140 1.11 15.53 1.48
N ARG A 141 1.63 16.39 0.60
CA ARG A 141 2.40 17.60 0.95
C ARG A 141 1.51 18.71 1.51
N GLY A 142 0.20 18.66 1.29
CA GLY A 142 -0.76 19.68 1.71
C GLY A 142 -0.41 21.09 1.19
N ASN A 143 -0.45 22.07 2.09
CA ASN A 143 -0.26 23.49 1.75
C ASN A 143 1.20 23.92 1.51
N ASN A 144 2.16 22.98 1.51
CA ASN A 144 3.58 23.29 1.24
C ASN A 144 3.83 23.57 -0.26
N ARG A 145 3.60 24.82 -0.68
CA ARG A 145 3.76 25.29 -2.08
C ARG A 145 5.16 25.06 -2.66
N GLN A 146 6.20 25.04 -1.84
CA GLN A 146 7.59 24.83 -2.30
C GLN A 146 7.86 23.40 -2.80
N LYS A 147 7.06 22.41 -2.40
CA LYS A 147 7.24 20.99 -2.74
C LYS A 147 6.25 20.48 -3.79
N GLN A 148 5.35 21.32 -4.30
CA GLN A 148 4.33 20.88 -5.26
C GLN A 148 4.92 20.59 -6.64
N THR A 149 4.58 19.43 -7.21
CA THR A 149 4.91 19.09 -8.59
C THR A 149 4.04 19.92 -9.54
N ARG A 150 4.64 20.78 -10.37
CA ARG A 150 3.93 21.60 -11.36
C ARG A 150 3.35 20.71 -12.46
N PHE A 151 2.03 20.64 -12.57
CA PHE A 151 1.32 19.90 -13.63
C PHE A 151 0.74 20.88 -14.67
N ARG A 152 0.87 20.59 -15.96
CA ARG A 152 0.15 21.34 -17.02
C ARG A 152 -1.29 20.82 -17.05
N GLN A 153 -2.25 21.61 -16.57
CA GLN A 153 -3.65 21.22 -16.47
C GLN A 153 -4.28 21.08 -17.86
N GLU A 154 -4.68 19.86 -18.23
CA GLU A 154 -5.80 19.65 -19.15
C GLU A 154 -7.06 19.45 -18.32
N ILE A 155 -8.02 20.37 -18.48
CA ILE A 155 -9.29 20.48 -17.74
C ILE A 155 -10.28 19.48 -18.33
N PHE A 156 -10.82 18.51 -17.56
CA PHE A 156 -12.14 17.82 -17.74
C PHE A 156 -12.43 16.85 -16.54
N PRO A 157 -13.67 16.32 -16.42
CA PRO A 157 -14.79 16.83 -15.63
C PRO A 157 -14.70 16.50 -14.11
N ALA A 158 -15.46 17.24 -13.33
CA ALA A 158 -15.42 17.34 -11.86
C ALA A 158 -15.91 16.10 -11.06
N ASN A 159 -15.90 14.89 -11.61
CA ASN A 159 -16.51 13.71 -10.95
C ASN A 159 -15.52 12.82 -10.20
N LEU A 160 -14.24 13.20 -10.08
CA LEU A 160 -13.30 12.59 -9.14
C LEU A 160 -13.05 13.57 -8.00
N ILE A 161 -14.09 13.82 -7.21
CA ILE A 161 -13.97 14.57 -5.96
C ILE A 161 -13.40 13.61 -4.92
N PHE A 162 -12.10 13.72 -4.66
CA PHE A 162 -11.47 13.16 -3.47
C PHE A 162 -11.90 14.05 -2.29
N TYR A 163 -12.92 13.63 -1.55
CA TYR A 163 -13.52 14.45 -0.50
C TYR A 163 -12.61 14.52 0.75
N PRO A 164 -12.15 15.72 1.15
CA PRO A 164 -11.19 15.90 2.23
C PRO A 164 -11.83 16.05 3.63
N ASN A 165 -13.14 15.82 3.80
CA ASN A 165 -13.77 15.77 5.12
C ASN A 165 -15.19 15.18 5.00
N ARG A 166 -15.59 14.33 5.95
CA ARG A 166 -16.88 13.61 5.92
C ARG A 166 -18.05 14.60 5.84
N ASN A 167 -19.04 14.29 4.99
CA ASN A 167 -20.47 14.31 5.30
C ASN A 167 -21.23 13.57 4.18
N ILE A 168 -21.99 12.55 4.59
CA ILE A 168 -23.05 11.77 3.92
C ILE A 168 -23.48 12.29 2.53
N ILE A 169 -23.56 11.41 1.54
CA ILE A 169 -24.51 11.58 0.42
C ILE A 169 -25.32 10.29 0.24
N ILE A 170 -26.63 10.51 0.35
CA ILE A 170 -27.76 9.61 0.15
C ILE A 170 -27.82 9.19 -1.32
N ALA A 171 -28.17 7.92 -1.57
CA ALA A 171 -28.50 7.44 -2.90
C ALA A 171 -29.82 8.08 -3.36
N ASP A 172 -29.79 8.79 -4.48
CA ASP A 172 -30.99 8.99 -5.29
C ASP A 172 -31.04 7.94 -6.40
N LYS A 173 -32.26 7.41 -6.56
CA LYS A 173 -32.71 6.31 -7.43
C LYS A 173 -32.16 6.31 -8.84
#